data_AF-A0AAX4KWX8-F1
#
_entry.id   AF-A0AAX4KWX8-F1
#
_cell.length_a   1.000
_cell.length_b   1.000
_cell.length_c   1.000
_cell.angle_alpha   90.00
_cell.angle_beta   90.00
_cell.angle_gamma   90.00
#
_symmetry.space_group_name_H-M   'P 1'
#
loop_
_entity.id
_entity.type
_entity.pdbx_description
1 polymer ?
#
loop_
_entity_poly.entity_id
_entity_poly.type
_entity_poly.pdbx_seq_one_letter_code
_entity_poly.pdbx_strand_id
1 'polypeptide(L)'
;MSSTIKIVSPTSLITFFVPIIALIGAVLSKNFVFLDYVHVITGGTWTGIDLFMGVIMSRIMRSLEPQVRAEIIKRLVPLMLFFMPSLASVATTAGVYIGMDLGIFSISNRLILIAGIIVLILLIQGFGIFLPNEVRIYLELRKENPDVKKIIKLGMRNIYLSGSQVVFQIAIIFIMAMLTV
;
A
#
# COMPACT_ATOMS: atom_id res chain seq x y z
N MET A 1 31.68 9.34 4.15
CA MET A 1 30.76 10.49 4.06
C MET A 1 29.33 9.96 4.14
N SER A 2 28.69 10.12 5.30
CA SER A 2 27.30 9.74 5.50
C SER A 2 26.42 10.71 4.71
N SER A 3 25.98 10.30 3.50
CA SER A 3 24.97 11.05 2.77
C SER A 3 23.70 11.00 3.60
N THR A 4 23.38 12.08 4.30
CA THR A 4 22.13 12.23 5.04
C THR A 4 20.99 12.11 4.04
N ILE A 5 20.42 10.91 3.92
CA ILE A 5 19.28 10.65 3.03
C ILE A 5 18.17 11.62 3.47
N LYS A 6 17.82 12.60 2.63
CA LYS A 6 16.68 13.49 2.90
C LYS A 6 15.41 12.65 2.86
N ILE A 7 14.85 12.39 4.04
CA ILE A 7 13.87 11.32 4.25
C ILE A 7 12.44 11.73 3.88
N VAL A 8 12.10 13.01 4.06
CA VAL A 8 10.97 13.67 3.38
C VAL A 8 11.60 14.52 2.29
N SER A 9 11.77 13.92 1.12
CA SER A 9 12.15 14.65 -0.07
C SER A 9 10.90 15.29 -0.68
N PRO A 10 11.06 16.33 -1.51
CA PRO A 10 9.98 16.83 -2.35
C PRO A 10 9.31 15.69 -3.15
N THR A 11 10.08 14.68 -3.56
CA THR A 11 9.55 13.51 -4.26
C THR A 11 8.62 12.66 -3.38
N SER A 12 8.91 12.45 -2.10
CA SER A 12 8.01 11.72 -1.18
C SER A 12 6.67 12.44 -0.98
N LEU A 13 6.68 13.77 -0.94
CA LEU A 13 5.46 14.58 -0.84
C LEU A 13 4.66 14.50 -2.14
N ILE A 14 5.33 14.57 -3.30
CA ILE A 14 4.69 14.41 -4.61
C ILE A 14 4.01 13.06 -4.71
N THR A 15 4.71 11.96 -4.38
CA THR A 15 4.13 10.61 -4.46
C THR A 15 2.96 10.40 -3.49
N PHE A 16 2.92 11.15 -2.39
CA PHE A 16 1.79 11.13 -1.44
C PHE A 16 0.59 11.96 -1.94
N PHE A 17 0.82 13.17 -2.43
CA PHE A 17 -0.28 14.07 -2.77
C PHE A 17 -0.87 13.84 -4.16
N VAL A 18 -0.07 13.35 -5.12
CA VAL A 18 -0.55 13.15 -6.51
C VAL A 18 -1.78 12.24 -6.58
N PRO A 19 -1.80 11.03 -5.98
CA PRO A 19 -2.99 10.17 -6.03
C PRO A 19 -4.21 10.83 -5.37
N ILE A 20 -3.99 11.56 -4.27
CA ILE A 20 -5.07 12.23 -3.51
C ILE A 20 -5.68 13.35 -4.36
N ILE A 21 -4.85 14.18 -4.99
CA ILE A 21 -5.30 15.25 -5.88
C ILE A 21 -6.05 14.66 -7.08
N ALA A 22 -5.55 13.56 -7.66
CA ALA A 22 -6.23 12.88 -8.75
C ALA A 22 -7.62 12.37 -8.34
N LEU A 23 -7.76 11.78 -7.14
CA LEU A 23 -9.06 11.38 -6.60
C LEU A 23 -10.01 12.57 -6.43
N ILE A 24 -9.53 13.66 -5.80
CA ILE A 24 -10.34 14.87 -5.60
C ILE A 24 -10.82 15.41 -6.95
N GLY A 25 -9.92 15.50 -7.93
CA GLY A 25 -10.27 15.92 -9.29
C GLY A 25 -11.31 15.01 -9.93
N ALA A 26 -11.15 13.69 -9.79
CA ALA A 26 -12.09 12.72 -10.34
C ALA A 26 -13.49 12.84 -9.72
N VAL A 27 -13.59 12.89 -8.39
CA VAL A 27 -14.86 13.04 -7.67
C VAL A 27 -15.55 14.36 -8.02
N LEU A 28 -14.79 15.48 -8.05
CA LEU A 28 -15.35 16.79 -8.40
C LEU A 28 -15.82 16.87 -9.86
N SER A 29 -15.15 16.17 -10.76
CA SER A 29 -15.52 16.15 -12.18
C SER A 29 -16.84 15.42 -12.45
N LYS A 30 -17.32 14.57 -11.52
CA LYS A 30 -18.46 13.67 -11.71
C LYS A 30 -18.36 12.81 -12.98
N ASN A 31 -17.14 12.55 -13.45
CA ASN A 31 -16.87 11.73 -14.61
C ASN A 31 -16.53 10.32 -14.15
N PHE A 32 -17.45 9.39 -14.38
CA PHE A 32 -17.30 7.99 -14.02
C PHE A 32 -16.01 7.37 -14.58
N VAL A 33 -15.69 7.64 -15.86
CA VAL A 33 -14.50 7.09 -16.51
C VAL A 33 -13.22 7.60 -15.85
N PHE A 34 -13.20 8.87 -15.43
CA PHE A 34 -12.03 9.40 -14.74
C PHE A 34 -11.88 8.80 -13.33
N LEU A 35 -12.98 8.64 -12.60
CA LEU A 35 -12.97 7.98 -11.29
C LEU A 35 -12.52 6.52 -11.40
N ASP A 36 -13.06 5.78 -12.37
CA ASP A 36 -12.66 4.40 -12.67
C ASP A 36 -11.19 4.30 -13.07
N TYR A 37 -10.71 5.22 -13.93
CA TYR A 37 -9.29 5.29 -14.28
C TYR A 37 -8.40 5.49 -13.04
N VAL A 38 -8.75 6.43 -12.16
CA VAL A 38 -8.00 6.66 -10.91
C VAL A 38 -8.05 5.42 -10.02
N HIS A 39 -9.21 4.78 -9.87
CA HIS A 39 -9.37 3.55 -9.10
C HIS A 39 -8.47 2.43 -9.64
N VAL A 40 -8.56 2.13 -10.93
CA VAL A 40 -7.82 1.04 -11.58
C VAL A 40 -6.32 1.30 -11.51
N ILE A 41 -5.85 2.52 -11.79
CA ILE A 41 -4.42 2.78 -11.82
C ILE A 41 -3.82 2.72 -10.40
N THR A 42 -4.52 3.24 -9.40
CA THR A 42 -4.04 3.23 -8.01
C THR A 42 -4.15 1.85 -7.37
N GLY A 43 -5.27 1.16 -7.60
CA GLY A 43 -5.50 -0.21 -7.16
C GLY A 43 -4.52 -1.19 -7.80
N GLY A 44 -4.38 -1.15 -9.13
CA GLY A 44 -3.43 -1.99 -9.87
C GLY A 44 -1.98 -1.74 -9.46
N THR A 45 -1.59 -0.49 -9.23
CA THR A 45 -0.24 -0.16 -8.71
C THR A 45 -0.06 -0.72 -7.29
N TRP A 46 -1.03 -0.53 -6.41
CA TRP A 46 -0.98 -1.07 -5.05
C TRP A 46 -0.84 -2.60 -5.06
N THR A 47 -1.72 -3.31 -5.78
CA THR A 47 -1.67 -4.77 -5.91
C THR A 47 -0.36 -5.23 -6.53
N GLY A 48 0.14 -4.54 -7.57
CA GLY A 48 1.40 -4.87 -8.24
C GLY A 48 2.59 -4.75 -7.29
N ILE A 49 2.63 -3.72 -6.45
CA ILE A 49 3.66 -3.56 -5.43
C ILE A 49 3.56 -4.68 -4.41
N ASP A 50 2.36 -5.02 -3.93
CA ASP A 50 2.19 -6.10 -2.94
C ASP A 50 2.62 -7.46 -3.50
N LEU A 51 2.31 -7.73 -4.77
CA LEU A 51 2.76 -8.93 -5.47
C LEU A 51 4.28 -8.98 -5.58
N PHE A 52 4.89 -7.88 -6.03
CA PHE A 52 6.33 -7.78 -6.18
C PHE A 52 7.04 -7.93 -4.82
N MET A 53 6.57 -7.21 -3.81
CA MET A 53 7.14 -7.22 -2.46
C MET A 53 6.97 -8.58 -1.79
N GLY A 54 5.76 -9.13 -1.85
CA GLY A 54 5.40 -10.38 -1.24
C GLY A 54 6.06 -11.61 -1.86
N VAL A 55 6.13 -11.69 -3.19
CA VAL A 55 6.59 -12.89 -3.90
C VAL A 55 8.05 -12.78 -4.32
N ILE A 56 8.41 -11.69 -5.00
CA ILE A 56 9.73 -11.54 -5.63
C ILE A 56 10.74 -11.03 -4.61
N MET A 57 10.45 -9.89 -3.97
CA MET A 57 11.36 -9.29 -3.00
C MET A 57 11.59 -10.21 -1.79
N SER A 58 10.57 -10.91 -1.31
CA SER A 58 10.74 -11.87 -0.20
C SER A 58 11.76 -12.97 -0.52
N ARG A 59 11.80 -13.48 -1.75
CA ARG A 59 12.78 -14.46 -2.21
C ARG A 59 14.18 -13.86 -2.31
N ILE A 60 14.31 -12.68 -2.91
CA ILE A 60 15.57 -11.95 -3.01
C ILE A 60 16.15 -11.71 -1.62
N MET A 61 15.32 -11.22 -0.69
CA MET A 61 15.76 -10.91 0.66
C MET A 61 16.21 -12.14 1.45
N ARG A 62 15.67 -13.34 1.15
CA ARG A 62 16.10 -14.59 1.81
C ARG A 62 17.50 -15.04 1.40
N SER A 63 17.97 -14.72 0.19
CA SER A 63 19.30 -15.15 -0.27
C SER A 63 20.43 -14.21 0.16
N LEU A 64 20.11 -12.98 0.54
CA LEU A 64 21.09 -11.95 0.88
C LEU A 64 21.67 -12.09 2.28
N GLU A 65 22.89 -11.62 2.50
CA GLU A 65 23.46 -11.48 3.83
C GLU A 65 22.74 -10.40 4.66
N PRO A 66 22.72 -10.49 6.00
CA PRO A 66 21.99 -9.56 6.86
C PRO A 66 22.32 -8.08 6.62
N GLN A 67 23.58 -7.74 6.41
CA GLN A 67 23.99 -6.35 6.18
C GLN A 67 23.40 -5.80 4.87
N VAL A 68 23.39 -6.60 3.81
CA VAL A 68 22.82 -6.22 2.51
C VAL A 68 21.30 -6.06 2.61
N ARG A 69 20.61 -6.95 3.33
CA ARG A 69 19.17 -6.81 3.61
C ARG A 69 18.87 -5.49 4.30
N ALA A 70 19.68 -5.11 5.28
CA ALA A 70 19.51 -3.86 6.00
C ALA A 70 19.61 -2.67 5.04
N GLU A 71 20.65 -2.59 4.20
CA GLU A 71 20.82 -1.50 3.25
C GLU A 71 19.65 -1.35 2.25
N ILE A 72 19.07 -2.46 1.81
CA ILE A 72 17.86 -2.44 0.97
C ILE A 72 16.68 -1.87 1.77
N ILE A 73 16.41 -2.41 2.96
CA ILE A 73 15.28 -1.98 3.81
C ILE A 73 15.38 -0.49 4.16
N LYS A 74 16.59 0.01 4.45
CA LYS A 74 16.86 1.41 4.77
C LYS A 74 16.41 2.37 3.68
N ARG A 75 16.50 1.94 2.41
CA ARG A 75 16.13 2.76 1.24
C ARG A 75 14.69 2.54 0.84
N LEU A 76 14.20 1.31 0.97
CA LEU A 76 12.86 0.91 0.55
C LEU A 76 11.78 1.45 1.48
N VAL A 77 11.93 1.28 2.79
CA VAL A 77 10.88 1.60 3.77
C VAL A 77 10.46 3.07 3.75
N PRO A 78 11.37 4.06 3.69
CA PRO A 78 10.97 5.47 3.61
C PRO A 78 10.13 5.82 2.38
N LEU A 79 10.33 5.13 1.25
CA LEU A 79 9.53 5.33 0.04
C LEU A 79 8.11 4.77 0.24
N MET A 80 8.00 3.59 0.84
CA MET A 80 6.74 2.90 1.08
C MET A 80 5.87 3.63 2.12
N LEU A 81 6.51 4.20 3.15
CA LEU A 81 5.86 4.88 4.28
C LEU A 81 4.83 5.94 3.87
N PHE A 82 5.10 6.67 2.79
CA PHE A 82 4.18 7.69 2.27
C PHE A 82 3.39 7.17 1.08
N PHE A 83 4.04 6.43 0.18
CA PHE A 83 3.42 6.07 -1.09
C PHE A 83 2.28 5.06 -0.93
N MET A 84 2.47 4.00 -0.13
CA MET A 84 1.49 2.92 -0.02
C MET A 84 0.19 3.35 0.68
N PRO A 85 0.21 4.07 1.82
CA PRO A 85 -1.03 4.56 2.43
C PRO A 85 -1.83 5.46 1.49
N SER A 86 -1.16 6.28 0.67
CA SER A 86 -1.84 7.11 -0.32
C SER A 86 -2.53 6.27 -1.40
N LEU A 87 -1.83 5.32 -2.02
CA LEU A 87 -2.42 4.47 -3.06
C LEU A 87 -3.59 3.65 -2.51
N ALA A 88 -3.40 3.02 -1.35
CA ALA A 88 -4.42 2.18 -0.73
C ALA A 88 -5.68 2.99 -0.36
N SER A 89 -5.50 4.20 0.20
CA SER A 89 -6.62 5.07 0.58
C SER A 89 -7.38 5.55 -0.66
N VAL A 90 -6.68 5.93 -1.72
CA VAL A 90 -7.30 6.41 -2.95
C VAL A 90 -8.03 5.30 -3.69
N ALA A 91 -7.40 4.14 -3.88
CA ALA A 91 -8.02 3.00 -4.55
C ALA A 91 -9.29 2.55 -3.82
N THR A 92 -9.22 2.42 -2.49
CA THR A 92 -10.36 2.02 -1.67
C THR A 92 -11.49 3.05 -1.74
N THR A 93 -11.17 4.33 -1.60
CA THR A 93 -12.16 5.41 -1.64
C THR A 93 -12.82 5.50 -3.01
N ALA A 94 -12.04 5.48 -4.09
CA ALA A 94 -12.56 5.51 -5.46
C ALA A 94 -13.49 4.31 -5.74
N GLY A 95 -13.11 3.11 -5.29
CA GLY A 95 -13.93 1.90 -5.45
C GLY A 95 -15.29 2.00 -4.74
N VAL A 96 -15.33 2.64 -3.55
CA VAL A 96 -16.59 2.91 -2.85
C VAL A 96 -17.47 3.87 -3.66
N TYR A 97 -16.91 4.98 -4.17
CA TYR A 97 -17.67 5.92 -5.00
C TYR A 97 -18.18 5.27 -6.29
N ILE A 98 -17.38 4.43 -6.96
CA ILE A 98 -17.82 3.66 -8.14
C ILE A 98 -18.99 2.75 -7.79
N GLY A 99 -18.92 2.04 -6.66
CA GLY A 99 -20.03 1.20 -6.20
C GLY A 99 -21.30 2.00 -5.90
N MET A 100 -21.17 3.22 -5.39
CA MET A 100 -22.29 4.14 -5.16
C MET A 100 -22.89 4.63 -6.49
N ASP A 101 -22.05 5.05 -7.45
CA ASP A 101 -22.47 5.52 -8.77
C ASP A 101 -23.19 4.43 -9.58
N LEU A 102 -22.75 3.17 -9.44
CA LEU A 102 -23.40 2.01 -10.06
C LEU A 102 -24.65 1.53 -9.32
N GLY A 103 -24.97 2.09 -8.15
CA GLY A 103 -26.12 1.67 -7.33
C GLY A 103 -25.99 0.27 -6.72
N ILE A 104 -24.80 -0.34 -6.75
CA ILE A 104 -24.54 -1.69 -6.23
C ILE A 104 -24.09 -1.69 -4.77
N PHE A 105 -23.73 -0.53 -4.22
CA PHE A 105 -23.23 -0.39 -2.86
C PHE A 105 -24.37 -0.52 -1.84
N SER A 106 -24.64 -1.75 -1.42
CA SER A 106 -25.62 -2.08 -0.38
C SER A 106 -25.04 -3.08 0.60
N ILE A 107 -25.22 -2.83 1.90
CA ILE A 107 -24.77 -3.73 2.98
C ILE A 107 -25.56 -5.05 2.95
N SER A 108 -26.76 -5.06 2.34
CA SER A 108 -27.53 -6.27 2.11
C SER A 108 -26.94 -7.15 1.01
N ASN A 109 -26.09 -6.61 0.13
CA ASN A 109 -25.39 -7.39 -0.88
C ASN A 109 -24.25 -8.17 -0.22
N ARG A 110 -24.33 -9.51 -0.29
CA ARG A 110 -23.36 -10.42 0.32
C ARG A 110 -21.94 -10.20 -0.20
N LEU A 111 -21.77 -9.89 -1.48
CA LEU A 111 -20.45 -9.64 -2.09
C LEU A 111 -19.84 -8.35 -1.56
N ILE A 112 -20.63 -7.28 -1.43
CA ILE A 112 -20.20 -6.01 -0.82
C ILE A 112 -19.83 -6.20 0.65
N LEU A 113 -20.61 -6.97 1.40
CA LEU A 113 -20.29 -7.28 2.79
C LEU A 113 -18.95 -8.01 2.93
N ILE A 114 -18.71 -9.04 2.09
CA ILE A 114 -17.43 -9.77 2.08
C ILE A 114 -16.28 -8.85 1.67
N ALA A 115 -16.44 -8.04 0.63
CA ALA A 115 -15.44 -7.05 0.23
C ALA A 115 -15.11 -6.08 1.37
N GLY A 116 -16.13 -5.58 2.07
CA GLY A 116 -15.97 -4.72 3.25
C GLY A 116 -15.15 -5.38 4.36
N ILE A 117 -15.39 -6.67 4.65
CA ILE A 117 -14.59 -7.42 5.63
C ILE A 117 -13.13 -7.52 5.18
N ILE A 118 -12.87 -7.81 3.90
CA ILE A 118 -11.50 -7.89 3.40
C ILE A 118 -10.81 -6.53 3.47
N VAL A 119 -11.50 -5.46 3.08
CA VAL A 119 -11.00 -4.08 3.18
C VAL A 119 -10.67 -3.73 4.63
N LEU A 120 -11.51 -4.12 5.60
CA LEU A 120 -11.22 -3.92 7.02
C LEU A 120 -9.95 -4.66 7.47
N ILE A 121 -9.77 -5.91 7.04
CA ILE A 121 -8.54 -6.68 7.32
C ILE A 121 -7.32 -5.95 6.73
N LEU A 122 -7.39 -5.53 5.47
CA LEU A 122 -6.32 -4.81 4.80
C LEU A 122 -6.00 -3.47 5.48
N LEU A 123 -7.02 -2.76 5.97
CA LEU A 123 -6.87 -1.51 6.72
C LEU A 123 -6.15 -1.77 8.05
N ILE A 124 -6.53 -2.83 8.79
CA ILE A 124 -5.84 -3.24 10.01
C ILE A 124 -4.39 -3.62 9.73
N GLN A 125 -4.11 -4.35 8.65
CA GLN A 125 -2.75 -4.67 8.26
C GLN A 125 -1.96 -3.40 7.92
N GLY A 126 -2.50 -2.53 7.08
CA GLY A 126 -1.87 -1.28 6.64
C GLY A 126 -1.56 -0.33 7.79
N PHE A 127 -2.60 0.10 8.51
CA PHE A 127 -2.46 1.13 9.55
C PHE A 127 -2.06 0.55 10.91
N GLY A 128 -2.43 -0.69 11.22
CA GLY A 128 -2.13 -1.34 12.50
C GLY A 128 -0.78 -2.05 12.53
N ILE A 129 -0.26 -2.50 11.38
CA ILE A 129 0.98 -3.30 11.33
C ILE A 129 2.06 -2.66 10.45
N PHE A 130 1.79 -2.34 9.19
CA PHE A 130 2.78 -1.79 8.28
C PHE A 130 3.26 -0.42 8.75
N LEU A 131 2.34 0.55 8.83
CA LEU A 131 2.67 1.94 9.16
C LEU A 131 3.44 2.06 10.48
N PRO A 132 3.06 1.40 11.59
CA PRO A 132 3.83 1.47 12.83
C PRO A 132 5.22 0.84 12.71
N ASN A 133 5.39 -0.23 11.91
CA ASN A 133 6.70 -0.82 11.68
C ASN A 133 7.59 0.10 10.84
N GLU A 134 7.03 0.71 9.80
CA GLU A 134 7.75 1.64 8.93
C GLU A 134 8.18 2.89 9.69
N VAL A 135 7.30 3.44 10.54
CA VAL A 135 7.64 4.54 11.45
C VAL A 135 8.74 4.13 12.44
N ARG A 136 8.67 2.93 13.02
CA ARG A 136 9.73 2.44 13.94
C ARG A 136 11.07 2.26 13.24
N ILE A 137 11.07 1.75 12.01
CA ILE A 137 12.29 1.65 11.18
C ILE A 137 12.79 3.06 10.89
N TYR A 138 11.93 3.96 10.42
CA TYR A 138 12.26 5.35 10.15
C TYR A 138 12.92 6.03 11.35
N LEU A 139 12.34 5.92 12.55
CA LEU A 139 12.90 6.48 13.77
C LEU A 139 14.25 5.84 14.15
N GLU A 140 14.43 4.54 13.88
CA GLU A 140 15.69 3.85 14.11
C GLU A 140 16.81 4.37 13.20
N LEU A 141 16.50 4.68 11.94
CA LEU A 141 17.46 5.24 10.98
C LEU A 141 17.94 6.65 11.31
N ARG A 142 17.21 7.37 12.17
CA ARG A 142 17.60 8.72 12.61
C ARG A 142 18.58 8.73 13.77
N LYS A 143 18.88 7.59 14.38
CA LYS A 143 19.83 7.51 15.48
C LYS A 143 21.27 7.55 14.96
N GLU A 144 22.19 8.03 15.78
CA GLU A 144 23.63 8.06 15.46
C GLU A 144 24.19 6.64 15.23
N ASN A 145 23.69 5.65 15.97
CA ASN A 145 24.03 4.25 15.81
C ASN A 145 22.77 3.38 15.66
N PRO A 146 22.25 3.20 14.42
CA PRO A 146 21.03 2.45 14.17
C PRO A 146 21.15 0.95 14.46
N ASP A 147 20.16 0.36 15.15
CA ASP A 147 20.09 -1.09 15.35
C ASP A 147 19.70 -1.83 14.04
N VAL A 148 20.71 -2.40 13.39
CA VAL A 148 20.57 -3.20 12.17
C VAL A 148 19.65 -4.41 12.36
N LYS A 149 19.70 -5.09 13.51
CA LYS A 149 18.87 -6.28 13.75
C LYS A 149 17.39 -5.89 13.81
N LYS A 150 17.07 -4.78 14.45
CA LYS A 150 15.71 -4.25 14.51
C LYS A 150 15.18 -3.83 13.13
N ILE A 151 16.00 -3.17 12.31
CA ILE A 151 15.65 -2.78 10.94
C ILE A 151 15.31 -4.01 10.09
N ILE A 152 16.17 -5.04 10.12
CA ILE A 152 15.95 -6.27 9.37
C ILE A 152 14.68 -6.97 9.85
N LYS A 153 14.51 -7.12 11.18
CA LYS A 153 13.36 -7.83 11.75
C LYS A 153 12.03 -7.18 11.33
N LEU A 154 11.93 -5.85 11.45
CA LEU A 154 10.70 -5.13 11.12
C LEU A 154 10.47 -5.09 9.60
N GLY A 155 11.52 -4.84 8.80
CA GLY A 155 11.41 -4.76 7.35
C GLY A 155 11.04 -6.10 6.73
N MET A 156 11.67 -7.19 7.16
CA MET A 156 11.31 -8.54 6.70
C MET A 156 9.87 -8.89 7.07
N ARG A 157 9.38 -8.47 8.25
CA ARG A 157 7.99 -8.70 8.64
C ARG A 157 7.02 -8.03 7.68
N ASN A 158 7.29 -6.78 7.29
CA ASN A 158 6.45 -6.08 6.32
C ASN A 158 6.49 -6.76 4.94
N ILE A 159 7.67 -7.18 4.48
CA ILE A 159 7.82 -7.88 3.19
C ILE A 159 6.99 -9.18 3.18
N TYR A 160 7.03 -9.98 4.25
CA TYR A 160 6.21 -11.19 4.34
C TYR A 160 4.71 -10.89 4.46
N LEU A 161 4.34 -9.86 5.22
CA LEU A 161 2.95 -9.45 5.37
C LEU A 161 2.36 -9.00 4.02
N SER A 162 3.15 -8.33 3.18
CA SER A 162 2.75 -7.92 1.83
C SER A 162 2.44 -9.13 0.96
N GLY A 163 3.17 -10.24 1.13
CA GLY A 163 2.81 -11.52 0.51
C GLY A 163 1.45 -12.06 0.90
N SER A 164 1.04 -11.89 2.17
CA SER A 164 -0.32 -12.26 2.59
C SER A 164 -1.40 -11.34 2.00
N GLN A 165 -1.07 -10.06 1.75
CA GLN A 165 -2.01 -9.10 1.15
C GLN A 165 -2.42 -9.49 -0.27
N VAL A 166 -1.52 -10.10 -1.04
CA VAL A 166 -1.82 -10.56 -2.42
C VAL A 166 -3.06 -11.45 -2.48
N VAL A 167 -3.25 -12.34 -1.50
CA VAL A 167 -4.43 -13.23 -1.45
C VAL A 167 -5.72 -12.42 -1.32
N PHE A 168 -5.71 -11.43 -0.43
CA PHE A 168 -6.85 -10.54 -0.22
C PHE A 168 -7.10 -9.62 -1.43
N GLN A 169 -6.04 -9.16 -2.10
CA GLN A 169 -6.15 -8.36 -3.33
C GLN A 169 -6.79 -9.17 -4.46
N ILE A 170 -6.34 -10.41 -4.69
CA ILE A 170 -6.94 -11.31 -5.69
C ILE A 170 -8.42 -11.56 -5.37
N ALA A 171 -8.74 -11.80 -4.09
CA ALA A 171 -10.12 -12.00 -3.66
C ALA A 171 -11.00 -10.76 -3.91
N ILE A 172 -10.51 -9.56 -3.59
CA ILE A 172 -11.23 -8.31 -3.87
C ILE A 172 -11.43 -8.10 -5.37
N ILE A 173 -10.39 -8.29 -6.19
CA ILE A 173 -10.49 -8.15 -7.65
C ILE A 173 -11.53 -9.12 -8.22
N PHE A 174 -11.56 -10.36 -7.74
CA PHE A 174 -12.57 -11.34 -8.12
C PHE A 174 -13.98 -10.88 -7.72
N ILE A 175 -14.17 -10.38 -6.49
CA ILE A 175 -15.47 -9.87 -6.04
C ILE A 175 -15.91 -8.67 -6.90
N MET A 176 -15.01 -7.75 -7.22
CA MET A 176 -15.32 -6.60 -8.09
C MET A 176 -15.75 -7.07 -9.47
N ALA A 177 -15.03 -8.03 -10.07
CA ALA A 177 -15.40 -8.59 -11.36
C ALA A 177 -16.79 -9.26 -11.34
N MET A 178 -17.13 -9.97 -10.25
CA MET A 178 -18.46 -10.58 -10.08
C MET A 178 -19.58 -9.56 -9.90
N LEU A 179 -19.29 -8.37 -9.34
CA LEU A 179 -20.29 -7.32 -9.13
C LEU A 179 -20.65 -6.56 -10.41
N THR A 180 -19.80 -6.64 -11.43
CA THR A 180 -19.93 -5.90 -12.69
C THR A 180 -20.47 -6.73 -13.86
N VAL A 181 -20.75 -8.01 -13.64
CA VAL A 181 -21.31 -8.95 -14.62
C VAL A 181 -22.75 -9.25 -14.26
#